data_AF-A0A6C0E8H3-F1
#
_entry.id   AF-A0A6C0E8H3-F1
#
_cell.length_a   1.000
_cell.length_b   1.000
_cell.length_c   1.000
_cell.angle_alpha   90.00
_cell.angle_beta   90.00
_cell.angle_gamma   90.00
#
_symmetry.space_group_name_H-M   'P 1'
#
loop_
_entity.id
_entity.type
_entity.pdbx_description
1 polymer ?
#
loop_
_entity_poly.entity_id
_entity_poly.type
_entity_poly.pdbx_seq_one_letter_code
_entity_poly.pdbx_strand_id
1 'polypeptide(L)'
;MPNSNIIQITPLPNNKVLLAETTEITGIDNKGIDKYTPNGSYKVTASSYASSSTLPFMAFNGSDTNYWQCDYNGTSSDINKKYPTYSTDPFNGKNPSTYQGGGLQTNTWTTPVGTVSLLGEWLQIQLPYSIFLYNYTIKTLNYTVNSTFPKRFAILGSNDGIVWEYIDQQNVKTPVLNSKPSRVYNINSTKAYSYFRLVISEMPNEAKSIAIKHLNLNGVTELTPNPDYKTNESFITLSRWLDIDNWSSKKEGFEDYGYTPSNNIPQYTTSQLKTDVIEKQINPMIQISTDYSTSLLNVDTKYTSIGNGINTITNTNKTGIRDIMMNNPMYDFSGNVLNSENKSKVVVDAQIEDIDSMVSNINTVYVLGSITLVTLLIFSVIIGKE
;
A
#
# COMPACT_ATOMS: atom_id res chain seq x y z
N MET A 1 -28.38 5.16 13.24
CA MET A 1 -27.00 4.69 13.06
C MET A 1 -26.94 3.26 13.59
N PRO A 2 -26.78 2.22 12.77
CA PRO A 2 -26.23 0.99 13.31
C PRO A 2 -24.80 1.31 13.67
N ASN A 3 -24.44 1.18 14.95
CA ASN A 3 -23.03 1.22 15.35
C ASN A 3 -22.27 0.26 14.46
N SER A 4 -21.33 0.73 13.64
CA SER A 4 -20.35 -0.20 13.07
C SER A 4 -19.66 -0.82 14.28
N ASN A 5 -19.87 -2.12 14.51
CA ASN A 5 -19.29 -2.83 15.64
C ASN A 5 -17.80 -3.00 15.38
N ILE A 6 -17.03 -1.92 15.53
CA ILE A 6 -15.58 -1.93 15.40
C ILE A 6 -15.05 -2.87 16.46
N ILE A 7 -14.39 -3.92 16.01
CA ILE A 7 -13.77 -4.96 16.82
C ILE A 7 -12.31 -4.60 17.00
N GLN A 8 -11.89 -4.56 18.26
CA GLN A 8 -10.49 -4.52 18.62
C GLN A 8 -9.88 -5.90 18.45
N ILE A 9 -8.94 -6.02 17.49
CA ILE A 9 -8.24 -7.27 17.19
C ILE A 9 -6.98 -7.36 18.04
N THR A 10 -6.15 -6.30 18.00
CA THR A 10 -4.95 -6.18 18.85
C THR A 10 -4.83 -4.76 19.44
N PRO A 11 -4.47 -4.64 20.74
CA PRO A 11 -4.26 -5.72 21.69
C PRO A 11 -5.54 -6.49 22.01
N LEU A 12 -5.42 -7.73 22.48
CA LEU A 12 -6.60 -8.54 22.78
C LEU A 12 -7.41 -7.89 23.93
N PRO A 13 -8.75 -7.92 23.87
CA PRO A 13 -9.61 -7.39 24.92
C PRO A 13 -9.51 -8.19 26.23
N ASN A 14 -10.15 -7.69 27.29
CA ASN A 14 -10.25 -8.36 28.60
C ASN A 14 -8.89 -8.71 29.23
N ASN A 15 -7.88 -7.87 29.02
CA ASN A 15 -6.51 -8.07 29.51
C ASN A 15 -5.87 -9.40 29.08
N LYS A 16 -6.37 -10.02 28.00
CA LYS A 16 -5.72 -11.19 27.40
C LYS A 16 -4.44 -10.75 26.70
N VAL A 17 -3.42 -11.60 26.74
CA VAL A 17 -2.12 -11.33 26.12
C VAL A 17 -1.63 -12.57 25.37
N LEU A 18 -0.88 -12.34 24.31
CA LEU A 18 -0.15 -13.36 23.57
C LEU A 18 1.16 -13.64 24.30
N LEU A 19 1.49 -14.91 24.50
CA LEU A 19 2.62 -15.34 25.34
C LEU A 19 3.71 -16.09 24.56
N ALA A 20 3.42 -16.50 23.33
CA ALA A 20 4.32 -17.28 22.48
C ALA A 20 3.98 -17.08 20.98
N GLU A 21 4.75 -17.71 20.09
CA GLU A 21 4.49 -17.75 18.63
C GLU A 21 3.04 -18.18 18.35
N THR A 22 2.54 -19.19 19.06
CA THR A 22 1.14 -19.62 19.02
C THR A 22 0.55 -19.52 20.43
N THR A 23 -0.60 -18.86 20.55
CA THR A 23 -1.34 -18.73 21.80
C THR A 23 -2.81 -19.10 21.57
N GLU A 24 -3.32 -20.07 22.33
CA GLU A 24 -4.76 -20.38 22.36
C GLU A 24 -5.47 -19.42 23.31
N ILE A 25 -6.49 -18.73 22.80
CA ILE A 25 -7.26 -17.75 23.55
C ILE A 25 -8.68 -18.24 23.78
N THR A 26 -9.15 -18.12 25.02
CA THR A 26 -10.52 -18.45 25.43
C THR A 26 -11.08 -17.38 26.36
N GLY A 27 -12.42 -17.31 26.44
CA GLY A 27 -13.14 -16.39 27.33
C GLY A 27 -13.24 -14.94 26.83
N ILE A 28 -12.98 -14.68 25.56
CA ILE A 28 -13.35 -13.40 24.92
C ILE A 28 -14.80 -13.51 24.46
N ASP A 29 -15.64 -12.57 24.90
CA ASP A 29 -17.03 -12.46 24.44
C ASP A 29 -17.06 -12.03 22.96
N ASN A 30 -17.84 -12.76 22.15
CA ASN A 30 -18.08 -12.39 20.76
C ASN A 30 -19.09 -11.23 20.62
N LYS A 31 -19.63 -10.72 21.73
CA LYS A 31 -20.58 -9.61 21.79
C LYS A 31 -21.84 -9.84 20.93
N GLY A 32 -22.14 -11.10 20.62
CA GLY A 32 -23.21 -11.46 19.68
C GLY A 32 -22.98 -10.99 18.23
N ILE A 33 -21.74 -10.67 17.84
CA ILE A 33 -21.41 -10.22 16.48
C ILE A 33 -21.18 -11.44 15.59
N ASP A 34 -21.92 -11.51 14.49
CA ASP A 34 -21.77 -12.58 13.49
C ASP A 34 -20.36 -12.59 12.89
N LYS A 35 -19.82 -13.80 12.69
CA LYS A 35 -18.45 -14.09 12.16
C LYS A 35 -17.28 -13.62 13.02
N TYR A 36 -17.53 -12.98 14.17
CA TYR A 36 -16.50 -12.68 15.15
C TYR A 36 -16.31 -13.87 16.09
N THR A 37 -15.30 -14.69 15.84
CA THR A 37 -14.95 -15.84 16.70
C THR A 37 -13.59 -15.62 17.38
N PRO A 38 -13.51 -14.76 18.41
CA PRO A 38 -12.25 -14.34 19.01
C PRO A 38 -11.54 -15.42 19.83
N ASN A 39 -12.20 -16.55 20.11
CA ASN A 39 -11.61 -17.66 20.85
C ASN A 39 -11.05 -18.67 19.86
N GLY A 40 -9.79 -19.05 20.03
CA GLY A 40 -9.07 -19.97 19.16
C GLY A 40 -7.58 -19.65 19.09
N SER A 41 -6.93 -20.21 18.07
CA SER A 41 -5.49 -20.11 17.88
C SER A 41 -5.09 -18.80 17.23
N TYR A 42 -4.25 -18.02 17.91
CA TYR A 42 -3.56 -16.87 17.34
C TYR A 42 -2.11 -17.24 17.10
N LYS A 43 -1.59 -16.92 15.91
CA LYS A 43 -0.18 -17.18 15.58
C LYS A 43 0.53 -15.90 15.15
N VAL A 44 1.57 -15.50 15.88
CA VAL A 44 2.40 -14.34 15.58
C VAL A 44 3.77 -14.79 15.15
N THR A 45 4.21 -14.31 13.99
CA THR A 45 5.56 -14.58 13.47
C THR A 45 6.17 -13.29 12.91
N ALA A 46 7.47 -13.29 12.72
CA ALA A 46 8.20 -12.21 12.07
C ALA A 46 9.28 -12.80 11.17
N SER A 47 9.83 -11.98 10.29
CA SER A 47 11.02 -12.29 9.50
C SER A 47 12.17 -12.72 10.40
N SER A 48 12.44 -11.92 11.43
CA SER A 48 13.53 -12.11 12.35
C SER A 48 13.19 -11.48 13.71
N TYR A 49 14.02 -11.75 14.72
CA TYR A 49 13.90 -11.14 16.03
C TYR A 49 15.27 -11.07 16.70
N ALA A 50 15.54 -10.01 17.45
CA ALA A 50 16.86 -9.83 18.05
C ALA A 50 17.12 -10.86 19.16
N SER A 51 16.19 -11.01 20.11
CA SER A 51 16.37 -11.84 21.31
C SER A 51 15.04 -12.39 21.84
N SER A 52 15.12 -13.31 22.80
CA SER A 52 13.95 -13.80 23.55
C SER A 52 13.21 -12.71 24.34
N SER A 53 13.82 -11.54 24.55
CA SER A 53 13.19 -10.37 25.18
C SER A 53 12.52 -9.41 24.19
N THR A 54 12.58 -9.68 22.88
CA THR A 54 12.06 -8.82 21.81
C THR A 54 11.22 -9.60 20.80
N LEU A 55 10.47 -10.58 21.29
CA LEU A 55 9.73 -11.54 20.47
C LEU A 55 8.54 -10.90 19.73
N PRO A 56 8.15 -11.43 18.56
CA PRO A 56 7.11 -10.85 17.69
C PRO A 56 5.78 -10.54 18.38
N PHE A 57 5.28 -11.46 19.24
CA PHE A 57 3.98 -11.30 19.91
C PHE A 57 3.94 -10.09 20.86
N MET A 58 5.08 -9.59 21.32
CA MET A 58 5.15 -8.45 22.22
C MET A 58 4.60 -7.17 21.59
N ALA A 59 4.74 -7.02 20.27
CA ALA A 59 4.21 -5.86 19.53
C ALA A 59 2.67 -5.82 19.47
N PHE A 60 1.99 -6.94 19.71
CA PHE A 60 0.53 -7.05 19.63
C PHE A 60 -0.15 -7.01 21.01
N ASN A 61 0.62 -6.96 22.11
CA ASN A 61 0.07 -7.00 23.46
C ASN A 61 -0.30 -5.61 24.03
N GLY A 62 0.01 -4.52 23.32
CA GLY A 62 -0.31 -3.15 23.76
C GLY A 62 0.51 -2.69 24.98
N SER A 63 1.57 -3.41 25.36
CA SER A 63 2.45 -3.03 26.47
C SER A 63 3.41 -1.91 26.06
N ASP A 64 3.63 -0.94 26.94
CA ASP A 64 4.61 0.13 26.69
C ASP A 64 6.05 -0.23 27.05
N THR A 65 6.26 -1.36 27.73
CA THR A 65 7.58 -1.84 28.18
C THR A 65 8.20 -2.85 27.22
N ASN A 66 7.37 -3.59 26.48
CA ASN A 66 7.81 -4.66 25.60
C ASN A 66 7.67 -4.24 24.13
N TYR A 67 8.43 -4.86 23.24
CA TYR A 67 8.43 -4.55 21.81
C TYR A 67 9.00 -5.72 21.02
N TRP A 68 8.64 -5.81 19.74
CA TRP A 68 9.38 -6.62 18.79
C TRP A 68 10.55 -5.81 18.24
N GLN A 69 11.71 -6.45 18.04
CA GLN A 69 12.83 -5.88 17.32
C GLN A 69 13.36 -6.91 16.32
N CYS A 70 13.57 -6.51 15.06
CA CYS A 70 14.19 -7.40 14.07
C CYS A 70 15.63 -7.74 14.45
N ASP A 71 16.17 -8.83 13.91
CA ASP A 71 17.57 -9.18 14.11
C ASP A 71 18.50 -8.16 13.41
N TYR A 72 19.75 -8.08 13.85
CA TYR A 72 20.77 -7.17 13.32
C TYR A 72 22.19 -7.68 13.60
N ASN A 73 23.20 -7.02 13.06
CA ASN A 73 24.58 -7.49 13.21
C ASN A 73 25.03 -7.42 14.67
N GLY A 74 25.66 -8.49 15.16
CA GLY A 74 26.18 -8.56 16.52
C GLY A 74 25.14 -8.95 17.58
N THR A 75 23.92 -9.32 17.17
CA THR A 75 22.92 -9.83 18.10
C THR A 75 23.28 -11.24 18.59
N SER A 76 23.01 -11.53 19.87
CA SER A 76 23.29 -12.83 20.47
C SER A 76 22.62 -13.99 19.71
N SER A 77 23.38 -15.08 19.56
CA SER A 77 22.87 -16.34 19.02
C SER A 77 21.81 -16.92 19.97
N ASP A 78 20.58 -17.08 19.47
CA ASP A 78 19.50 -17.81 20.12
C ASP A 78 19.26 -19.12 19.35
N ILE A 79 19.31 -20.24 20.05
CA ILE A 79 19.15 -21.59 19.49
C ILE A 79 17.78 -21.81 18.81
N ASN A 80 16.80 -20.98 19.13
CA ASN A 80 15.45 -21.08 18.58
C ASN A 80 15.25 -20.30 17.28
N LYS A 81 16.26 -19.52 16.84
CA LYS A 81 16.19 -18.82 15.55
C LYS A 81 16.18 -19.83 14.41
N LYS A 82 15.14 -19.76 13.57
CA LYS A 82 14.93 -20.65 12.41
C LYS A 82 15.65 -20.14 11.14
N TYR A 83 16.58 -19.21 11.28
CA TYR A 83 17.31 -18.56 10.19
C TYR A 83 18.78 -18.33 10.62
N PRO A 84 19.72 -18.28 9.66
CA PRO A 84 21.13 -18.03 9.96
C PRO A 84 21.37 -16.69 10.65
N THR A 85 22.44 -16.58 11.43
CA THR A 85 22.85 -15.33 12.07
C THR A 85 23.07 -14.21 11.05
N TYR A 86 22.65 -13.00 11.39
CA TYR A 86 22.87 -11.82 10.57
C TYR A 86 24.34 -11.40 10.63
N SER A 87 25.00 -11.27 9.47
CA SER A 87 26.37 -10.76 9.36
C SER A 87 26.44 -9.25 9.08
N THR A 88 25.30 -8.66 8.69
CA THR A 88 25.14 -7.22 8.46
C THR A 88 23.81 -6.74 9.03
N ASP A 89 23.70 -5.44 9.27
CA ASP A 89 22.44 -4.81 9.66
C ASP A 89 21.43 -4.91 8.51
N PRO A 90 20.13 -5.20 8.79
CA PRO A 90 19.11 -5.32 7.74
C PRO A 90 18.83 -4.00 7.02
N PHE A 91 19.20 -2.87 7.62
CA PHE A 91 19.07 -1.54 7.01
C PHE A 91 20.44 -0.88 6.90
N ASN A 92 20.67 -0.19 5.78
CA ASN A 92 22.00 0.31 5.42
C ASN A 92 22.48 1.54 6.22
N GLY A 93 21.64 2.12 7.07
CA GLY A 93 21.96 3.31 7.87
C GLY A 93 22.19 4.58 7.05
N LYS A 94 21.76 4.63 5.78
CA LYS A 94 21.87 5.82 4.92
C LYS A 94 20.63 6.71 5.09
N ASN A 95 20.57 7.80 4.31
CA ASN A 95 19.41 8.68 4.23
C ASN A 95 18.74 8.60 2.83
N PRO A 96 17.56 7.99 2.71
CA PRO A 96 16.88 7.19 3.73
C PRO A 96 17.55 5.82 3.94
N SER A 97 17.21 5.16 5.04
CA SER A 97 17.82 3.88 5.39
C SER A 97 17.03 2.75 4.75
N THR A 98 17.58 2.13 3.69
CA THR A 98 16.85 1.14 2.89
C THR A 98 17.16 -0.27 3.36
N TYR A 99 16.17 -1.15 3.25
CA TYR A 99 16.34 -2.57 3.53
C TYR A 99 17.35 -3.21 2.56
N GLN A 100 18.26 -4.01 3.11
CA GLN A 100 19.32 -4.73 2.39
C GLN A 100 19.47 -6.19 2.83
N GLY A 101 18.74 -6.62 3.86
CA GLY A 101 18.84 -7.97 4.43
C GLY A 101 20.01 -8.17 5.40
N GLY A 102 19.99 -9.29 6.11
CA GLY A 102 20.97 -9.66 7.15
C GLY A 102 22.31 -10.21 6.63
N GLY A 103 22.68 -9.89 5.39
CA GLY A 103 23.95 -10.27 4.76
C GLY A 103 23.89 -11.52 3.88
N LEU A 104 23.28 -12.61 4.38
CA LEU A 104 23.02 -13.80 3.56
C LEU A 104 21.73 -13.65 2.74
N GLN A 105 21.67 -14.30 1.57
CA GLN A 105 20.46 -14.31 0.73
C GLN A 105 19.25 -14.89 1.48
N THR A 106 19.47 -15.91 2.33
CA THR A 106 18.42 -16.48 3.18
C THR A 106 17.94 -15.55 4.31
N ASN A 107 18.71 -14.50 4.60
CA ASN A 107 18.36 -13.42 5.53
C ASN A 107 17.86 -12.17 4.78
N THR A 108 17.52 -12.33 3.50
CA THR A 108 16.89 -11.30 2.67
C THR A 108 15.43 -11.67 2.46
N TRP A 109 14.56 -11.02 3.22
CA TRP A 109 13.15 -11.34 3.27
C TRP A 109 12.37 -10.69 2.13
N THR A 110 11.60 -11.52 1.44
CA THR A 110 10.70 -11.12 0.36
C THR A 110 9.30 -11.62 0.65
N THR A 111 8.29 -10.77 0.47
CA THR A 111 6.87 -11.17 0.49
C THR A 111 6.31 -11.08 -0.93
N PRO A 112 5.79 -12.18 -1.51
CA PRO A 112 5.13 -12.12 -2.81
C PRO A 112 3.77 -11.44 -2.69
N VAL A 113 3.55 -10.39 -3.49
CA VAL A 113 2.29 -9.62 -3.51
C VAL A 113 1.84 -9.51 -4.97
N GLY A 114 0.88 -10.36 -5.36
CA GLY A 114 0.51 -10.51 -6.77
C GLY A 114 1.70 -10.95 -7.63
N THR A 115 2.08 -10.15 -8.63
CA THR A 115 3.20 -10.43 -9.54
C THR A 115 4.53 -9.79 -9.11
N VAL A 116 4.55 -9.05 -8.00
CA VAL A 116 5.75 -8.38 -7.48
C VAL A 116 6.19 -9.00 -6.15
N SER A 117 7.45 -8.79 -5.76
CA SER A 117 7.97 -9.20 -4.45
C SER A 117 8.43 -7.98 -3.67
N LEU A 118 7.84 -7.80 -2.48
CA LEU A 118 8.18 -6.71 -1.58
C LEU A 118 9.33 -7.15 -0.66
N LEU A 119 10.44 -6.41 -0.73
CA LEU A 119 11.59 -6.58 0.15
C LEU A 119 11.38 -5.84 1.47
N GLY A 120 11.68 -6.48 2.59
CA GLY A 120 11.62 -5.85 3.90
C GLY A 120 11.57 -6.82 5.07
N GLU A 121 11.97 -6.36 6.25
CA GLU A 121 11.62 -7.04 7.49
C GLU A 121 10.10 -6.99 7.68
N TRP A 122 9.54 -8.05 8.24
CA TRP A 122 8.09 -8.17 8.40
C TRP A 122 7.67 -8.71 9.76
N LEU A 123 6.48 -8.32 10.18
CA LEU A 123 5.81 -8.76 11.41
C LEU A 123 4.37 -9.12 11.04
N GLN A 124 3.88 -10.27 11.49
CA GLN A 124 2.53 -10.71 11.15
C GLN A 124 1.77 -11.35 12.30
N ILE A 125 0.45 -11.34 12.18
CA ILE A 125 -0.46 -12.11 13.02
C ILE A 125 -1.47 -12.88 12.15
N GLN A 126 -1.73 -14.12 12.54
CA GLN A 126 -2.84 -14.95 12.09
C GLN A 126 -3.92 -14.96 13.17
N LEU A 127 -5.15 -14.69 12.76
CA LEU A 127 -6.35 -14.72 13.60
C LEU A 127 -7.12 -16.04 13.39
N PRO A 128 -7.94 -16.47 14.36
CA PRO A 128 -8.83 -17.62 14.19
C PRO A 128 -10.08 -17.32 13.33
N TYR A 129 -10.21 -16.11 12.79
CA TYR A 129 -11.31 -15.65 11.95
C TYR A 129 -10.81 -14.68 10.88
N SER A 130 -11.63 -14.41 9.87
CA SER A 130 -11.35 -13.38 8.85
C SER A 130 -12.09 -12.10 9.18
N ILE A 131 -11.45 -10.94 8.98
CA ILE A 131 -12.04 -9.63 9.28
C ILE A 131 -11.59 -8.57 8.28
N PHE A 132 -12.43 -7.58 8.01
CA PHE A 132 -12.05 -6.40 7.21
C PHE A 132 -11.28 -5.44 8.10
N LEU A 133 -10.06 -5.05 7.70
CA LEU A 133 -9.27 -4.09 8.47
C LEU A 133 -9.92 -2.70 8.37
N TYR A 134 -10.21 -2.10 9.52
CA TYR A 134 -10.86 -0.79 9.62
C TYR A 134 -9.83 0.32 9.89
N ASN A 135 -8.90 0.07 10.81
CA ASN A 135 -7.74 0.93 11.00
C ASN A 135 -6.60 0.14 11.64
N TYR A 136 -5.40 0.71 11.59
CA TYR A 136 -4.28 0.21 12.36
C TYR A 136 -3.48 1.35 12.97
N THR A 137 -2.78 1.05 14.06
CA THR A 137 -1.85 1.98 14.72
C THR A 137 -0.49 1.32 14.83
N ILE A 138 0.54 2.06 14.41
CA ILE A 138 1.94 1.68 14.65
C ILE A 138 2.48 2.61 15.73
N LYS A 139 3.13 2.03 16.75
CA LYS A 139 3.95 2.76 17.73
C LYS A 139 5.36 2.20 17.74
N THR A 140 6.37 3.05 17.69
CA THR A 140 7.78 2.65 17.80
C THR A 140 8.41 3.12 19.11
N LEU A 141 9.69 2.81 19.32
CA LEU A 141 10.43 3.23 20.51
C LEU A 141 10.66 4.74 20.53
N ASN A 142 10.64 5.33 21.74
CA ASN A 142 11.05 6.71 21.94
C ASN A 142 12.59 6.77 21.84
N TYR A 143 13.12 7.66 20.99
CA TYR A 143 14.56 7.94 20.89
C TYR A 143 14.84 9.42 21.04
N THR A 144 16.01 9.75 21.55
CA THR A 144 16.40 11.14 21.85
C THR A 144 16.81 11.93 20.60
N VAL A 145 17.32 11.27 19.55
CA VAL A 145 17.95 11.94 18.39
C VAL A 145 17.17 11.70 17.09
N ASN A 146 17.03 10.45 16.65
CA ASN A 146 16.42 10.11 15.37
C ASN A 146 15.06 9.43 15.53
N SER A 147 14.15 9.67 14.57
CA SER A 147 12.88 8.93 14.51
C SER A 147 13.15 7.46 14.27
N THR A 148 12.33 6.61 14.88
CA THR A 148 12.34 5.16 14.67
C THR A 148 11.12 4.69 13.91
N PHE A 149 10.26 5.61 13.49
CA PHE A 149 9.03 5.30 12.80
C PHE A 149 9.30 4.96 11.33
N PRO A 150 8.83 3.83 10.80
CA PRO A 150 9.06 3.43 9.41
C PRO A 150 8.69 4.51 8.39
N LYS A 151 9.57 4.71 7.41
CA LYS A 151 9.34 5.70 6.33
C LYS A 151 8.54 5.10 5.18
N ARG A 152 8.89 3.88 4.76
CA ARG A 152 8.11 3.11 3.79
C ARG A 152 7.77 1.73 4.31
N PHE A 153 6.49 1.41 4.25
CA PHE A 153 5.98 0.12 4.69
C PHE A 153 4.63 -0.17 4.02
N ALA A 154 4.20 -1.42 4.09
CA ALA A 154 2.90 -1.86 3.60
C ALA A 154 2.22 -2.74 4.65
N ILE A 155 0.88 -2.68 4.70
CA ILE A 155 0.04 -3.66 5.38
C ILE A 155 -0.53 -4.58 4.31
N LEU A 156 -0.33 -5.88 4.51
CA LEU A 156 -0.76 -6.93 3.59
C LEU A 156 -1.78 -7.83 4.27
N GLY A 157 -2.72 -8.33 3.49
CA GLY A 157 -3.73 -9.31 3.87
C GLY A 157 -3.51 -10.64 3.18
N SER A 158 -3.79 -11.75 3.89
CA SER A 158 -3.83 -13.09 3.29
C SER A 158 -4.86 -13.97 4.03
N ASN A 159 -5.30 -15.05 3.37
CA ASN A 159 -6.15 -16.09 3.97
C ASN A 159 -5.47 -17.46 4.02
N ASP A 160 -4.31 -17.62 3.38
CA ASP A 160 -3.55 -18.87 3.33
C ASP A 160 -2.10 -18.72 3.87
N GLY A 161 -1.66 -17.48 4.13
CA GLY A 161 -0.31 -17.16 4.57
C GLY A 161 0.75 -17.23 3.45
N ILE A 162 0.36 -17.53 2.22
CA ILE A 162 1.23 -17.75 1.05
C ILE A 162 1.02 -16.61 0.04
N VAL A 163 -0.22 -16.37 -0.37
CA VAL A 163 -0.59 -15.31 -1.32
C VAL A 163 -1.00 -14.08 -0.54
N TRP A 164 -0.33 -12.95 -0.80
CA TRP A 164 -0.58 -11.70 -0.11
C TRP A 164 -1.14 -10.65 -1.07
N GLU A 165 -2.03 -9.81 -0.55
CA GLU A 165 -2.64 -8.67 -1.24
C GLU A 165 -2.40 -7.40 -0.44
N TYR A 166 -2.30 -6.25 -1.13
CA TYR A 166 -2.17 -4.97 -0.45
C TYR A 166 -3.47 -4.60 0.26
N ILE A 167 -3.37 -4.25 1.55
CA ILE A 167 -4.40 -3.52 2.28
C ILE A 167 -4.06 -2.03 2.31
N ASP A 168 -2.78 -1.72 2.57
CA ASP A 168 -2.28 -0.35 2.60
C ASP A 168 -0.81 -0.25 2.19
N GLN A 169 -0.43 0.92 1.69
CA GLN A 169 0.95 1.29 1.37
C GLN A 169 1.23 2.70 1.85
N GLN A 170 2.27 2.86 2.65
CA GLN A 170 2.62 4.14 3.24
C GLN A 170 4.01 4.60 2.82
N ASN A 171 4.08 5.88 2.45
CA ASN A 171 5.32 6.63 2.24
C ASN A 171 5.25 7.90 3.09
N VAL A 172 5.80 7.83 4.29
CA VAL A 172 5.71 8.86 5.31
C VAL A 172 6.56 10.07 4.92
N LYS A 173 5.90 11.12 4.42
CA LYS A 173 6.56 12.39 4.04
C LYS A 173 6.88 13.25 5.26
N THR A 174 5.97 13.33 6.22
CA THR A 174 6.15 14.13 7.43
C THR A 174 6.73 13.26 8.54
N PRO A 175 7.92 13.59 9.07
CA PRO A 175 8.52 12.83 10.16
C PRO A 175 7.56 12.68 11.34
N VAL A 176 7.44 11.46 11.87
CA VAL A 176 6.76 11.26 13.15
C VAL A 176 7.72 11.71 14.25
N LEU A 177 7.27 12.65 15.09
CA LEU A 177 8.06 13.19 16.20
C LEU A 177 8.40 12.09 17.20
N ASN A 178 9.66 12.06 17.64
CA ASN A 178 10.14 11.03 18.58
C ASN A 178 9.47 11.11 19.95
N SER A 179 8.92 12.27 20.32
CA SER A 179 8.14 12.47 21.54
C SER A 179 6.74 11.85 21.47
N LYS A 180 6.26 11.53 20.25
CA LYS A 180 4.98 10.87 19.97
C LYS A 180 5.16 9.90 18.79
N PRO A 181 5.92 8.80 18.93
CA PRO A 181 6.25 7.90 17.82
C PRO A 181 5.10 6.94 17.51
N SER A 182 3.88 7.46 17.41
CA SER A 182 2.65 6.73 17.15
C SER A 182 1.87 7.40 16.03
N ARG A 183 1.30 6.60 15.12
CA ARG A 183 0.42 7.11 14.07
C ARG A 183 -0.68 6.10 13.76
N VAL A 184 -1.89 6.63 13.61
CA VAL A 184 -3.09 5.89 13.20
C VAL A 184 -3.29 6.05 11.71
N TYR A 185 -3.66 4.96 11.04
CA TYR A 185 -4.04 4.91 9.63
C TYR A 185 -5.43 4.30 9.53
N ASN A 186 -6.37 5.08 9.02
CA ASN A 186 -7.71 4.62 8.70
C ASN A 186 -7.67 3.88 7.36
N ILE A 187 -8.47 2.84 7.22
CA ILE A 187 -8.48 1.93 6.08
C ILE A 187 -9.91 1.67 5.64
N ASN A 188 -10.07 1.47 4.33
CA ASN A 188 -11.33 1.04 3.72
C ASN A 188 -11.09 -0.31 3.02
N SER A 189 -10.89 -1.36 3.82
CA SER A 189 -10.56 -2.69 3.31
C SER A 189 -11.76 -3.28 2.57
N THR A 190 -11.55 -3.71 1.32
CA THR A 190 -12.59 -4.31 0.47
C THR A 190 -12.73 -5.82 0.64
N LYS A 191 -11.79 -6.44 1.37
CA LYS A 191 -11.71 -7.88 1.59
C LYS A 191 -11.38 -8.20 3.05
N ALA A 192 -11.89 -9.32 3.53
CA ALA A 192 -11.59 -9.85 4.85
C ALA A 192 -10.41 -10.81 4.79
N TYR A 193 -9.53 -10.72 5.78
CA TYR A 193 -8.31 -11.53 5.89
C TYR A 193 -8.16 -12.15 7.27
N SER A 194 -7.59 -13.34 7.35
CA SER A 194 -7.18 -13.98 8.61
C SER A 194 -5.71 -13.72 8.95
N TYR A 195 -4.89 -13.31 7.98
CA TYR A 195 -3.50 -12.92 8.18
C TYR A 195 -3.31 -11.43 7.88
N PHE A 196 -2.60 -10.75 8.78
CA PHE A 196 -2.15 -9.38 8.59
C PHE A 196 -0.64 -9.32 8.75
N ARG A 197 0.06 -8.77 7.74
CA ARG A 197 1.52 -8.62 7.75
C ARG A 197 1.91 -7.17 7.49
N LEU A 198 2.68 -6.61 8.41
CA LEU A 198 3.40 -5.36 8.21
C LEU A 198 4.76 -5.69 7.57
N VAL A 199 5.05 -5.11 6.41
CA VAL A 199 6.35 -5.21 5.73
C VAL A 199 7.00 -3.84 5.67
N ILE A 200 8.22 -3.70 6.17
CA ILE A 200 8.92 -2.42 6.28
C ILE A 200 10.16 -2.45 5.38
N SER A 201 10.20 -1.55 4.40
CA SER A 201 11.21 -1.51 3.35
C SER A 201 12.17 -0.32 3.48
N GLU A 202 11.76 0.75 4.17
CA GLU A 202 12.59 1.93 4.38
C GLU A 202 12.37 2.49 5.78
N MET A 203 13.47 2.72 6.48
CA MET A 203 13.54 3.35 7.79
C MET A 203 14.04 4.81 7.66
N PRO A 204 13.76 5.64 8.67
CA PRO A 204 14.34 6.97 8.79
C PRO A 204 15.88 6.92 8.87
N ASN A 205 16.51 8.07 8.72
CA ASN A 205 17.95 8.21 8.56
C ASN A 205 18.72 7.46 9.64
N GLU A 206 19.78 6.76 9.22
CA GLU A 206 20.74 6.09 10.12
C GLU A 206 20.17 4.91 10.93
N ALA A 207 18.89 4.60 10.82
CA ALA A 207 18.30 3.44 11.47
C ALA A 207 18.80 2.16 10.83
N LYS A 208 19.35 1.26 11.64
CA LYS A 208 19.94 -0.02 11.21
C LYS A 208 19.06 -1.24 11.48
N SER A 209 18.10 -1.07 12.38
CA SER A 209 17.14 -2.09 12.81
C SER A 209 15.77 -1.46 13.03
N ILE A 210 14.75 -2.30 13.12
CA ILE A 210 13.37 -1.91 13.40
C ILE A 210 13.00 -2.38 14.79
N ALA A 211 12.33 -1.52 15.56
CA ALA A 211 11.61 -1.91 16.76
C ALA A 211 10.17 -1.39 16.75
N ILE A 212 9.20 -2.30 16.85
CA ILE A 212 7.77 -1.98 16.91
C ILE A 212 7.26 -2.29 18.31
N LYS A 213 6.76 -1.26 18.97
CA LYS A 213 6.17 -1.36 20.31
C LYS A 213 4.72 -1.81 20.21
N HIS A 214 3.92 -1.15 19.37
CA HIS A 214 2.51 -1.50 19.14
C HIS A 214 2.22 -1.66 17.65
N LEU A 215 1.58 -2.77 17.28
CA LEU A 215 0.83 -2.93 16.05
C LEU A 215 -0.61 -3.27 16.44
N ASN A 216 -1.42 -2.22 16.59
CA ASN A 216 -2.82 -2.36 16.99
C ASN A 216 -3.69 -2.42 15.73
N LEU A 217 -4.58 -3.40 15.67
CA LEU A 217 -5.47 -3.63 14.54
C LEU A 217 -6.90 -3.55 15.03
N ASN A 218 -7.73 -2.82 14.31
CA ASN A 218 -9.18 -2.79 14.51
C ASN A 218 -9.87 -3.15 13.19
N GLY A 219 -10.99 -3.86 13.28
CA GLY A 219 -11.71 -4.35 12.09
C GLY A 219 -13.21 -4.40 12.26
N VAL A 220 -13.89 -4.81 11.20
CA VAL A 220 -15.34 -5.03 11.12
C VAL A 220 -15.61 -6.35 10.41
N THR A 221 -16.67 -7.08 10.80
CA THR A 221 -17.00 -8.40 10.24
C THR A 221 -17.76 -8.35 8.92
N GLU A 222 -18.25 -7.17 8.56
CA GLU A 222 -18.96 -6.89 7.33
C GLU A 222 -18.28 -5.75 6.60
N LEU A 223 -18.37 -5.74 5.28
CA LEU A 223 -17.80 -4.69 4.46
C LEU A 223 -18.48 -3.37 4.83
N THR A 224 -17.77 -2.50 5.56
CA THR A 224 -18.30 -1.22 6.03
C THR A 224 -17.35 -0.11 5.62
N PRO A 225 -17.83 0.94 4.93
CA PRO A 225 -17.00 2.11 4.65
C PRO A 225 -16.51 2.74 5.95
N ASN A 226 -15.23 3.08 6.01
CA ASN A 226 -14.68 3.86 7.10
C ASN A 226 -14.86 5.36 6.81
N PRO A 227 -15.75 6.09 7.51
CA PRO A 227 -15.99 7.52 7.28
C PRO A 227 -14.76 8.40 7.56
N ASP A 228 -13.82 7.91 8.37
CA ASP A 228 -12.58 8.61 8.69
C ASP A 228 -11.44 8.29 7.69
N TYR A 229 -11.70 7.43 6.70
CA TYR A 229 -10.77 7.16 5.62
C TYR A 229 -10.74 8.34 4.65
N LYS A 230 -9.61 9.05 4.63
CA LYS A 230 -9.37 10.18 3.74
C LYS A 230 -8.59 9.72 2.51
N THR A 231 -9.26 9.14 1.53
CA THR A 231 -8.73 9.11 0.18
C THR A 231 -9.41 10.16 -0.69
N ASN A 232 -8.63 10.75 -1.59
CA ASN A 232 -9.15 11.48 -2.74
C ASN A 232 -9.78 10.50 -3.75
N GLU A 233 -10.58 9.53 -3.29
CA GLU A 233 -11.29 8.61 -4.18
C GLU A 233 -12.36 9.39 -4.91
N SER A 234 -12.10 9.64 -6.19
CA SER A 234 -12.94 10.45 -7.07
C SER A 234 -14.12 9.67 -7.64
N PHE A 235 -14.19 8.35 -7.42
CA PHE A 235 -15.26 7.50 -7.93
C PHE A 235 -15.50 6.28 -7.02
N ILE A 236 -16.67 6.25 -6.37
CA ILE A 236 -17.24 5.03 -5.80
C ILE A 236 -17.88 4.26 -6.97
N THR A 237 -17.56 2.97 -7.15
CA THR A 237 -18.16 2.12 -8.19
C THR A 237 -19.66 1.90 -7.91
N LEU A 238 -20.52 1.78 -8.93
CA LEU A 238 -21.98 1.56 -8.76
C LEU A 238 -22.34 0.43 -7.79
N SER A 239 -21.61 -0.68 -7.83
CA SER A 239 -21.81 -1.82 -6.92
C SER A 239 -21.57 -1.48 -5.45
N ARG A 240 -20.74 -0.46 -5.17
CA ARG A 240 -20.43 0.01 -3.82
C ARG A 240 -21.44 1.03 -3.29
N TRP A 241 -22.26 1.68 -4.14
CA TRP A 241 -23.35 2.52 -3.64
C TRP A 241 -24.45 1.64 -3.04
N LEU A 242 -24.77 0.53 -3.72
CA LEU A 242 -25.94 -0.31 -3.39
C LEU A 242 -25.80 -1.03 -2.04
N ASP A 243 -24.57 -1.17 -1.52
CA ASP A 243 -24.27 -1.86 -0.25
C ASP A 243 -24.17 -0.89 0.96
N ILE A 244 -24.37 0.42 0.77
CA ILE A 244 -24.24 1.43 1.84
C ILE A 244 -25.63 1.87 2.31
N ASP A 245 -26.16 1.20 3.34
CA ASP A 245 -27.47 1.51 3.92
C ASP A 245 -27.50 2.75 4.85
N ASN A 246 -26.38 3.45 5.07
CA ASN A 246 -26.33 4.57 6.02
C ASN A 246 -25.29 5.66 5.68
N TRP A 247 -25.37 6.24 4.48
CA TRP A 247 -24.67 7.49 4.22
C TRP A 247 -25.38 8.67 4.90
N SER A 248 -24.78 9.22 5.96
CA SER A 248 -25.32 10.38 6.71
C SER A 248 -24.49 11.65 6.56
N SER A 249 -23.59 11.72 5.57
CA SER A 249 -22.95 12.99 5.23
C SER A 249 -23.86 13.77 4.28
N LYS A 250 -24.31 14.94 4.73
CA LYS A 250 -25.32 15.81 4.08
C LYS A 250 -24.88 16.45 2.75
N LYS A 251 -23.98 15.82 1.99
CA LYS A 251 -23.65 16.22 0.61
C LYS A 251 -23.00 15.04 -0.12
N GLU A 252 -23.82 14.14 -0.67
CA GLU A 252 -23.43 13.37 -1.87
C GLU A 252 -23.92 14.10 -3.12
N GLY A 253 -23.28 13.79 -4.25
CA GLY A 253 -23.39 14.50 -5.53
C GLY A 253 -24.75 14.48 -6.24
N PHE A 254 -25.84 14.16 -5.56
CA PHE A 254 -27.21 14.34 -6.04
C PHE A 254 -28.08 14.83 -4.88
N GLU A 255 -28.17 16.15 -4.71
CA GLU A 255 -29.19 16.74 -3.83
C GLU A 255 -30.56 16.37 -4.43
N ASP A 256 -31.42 15.72 -3.64
CA ASP A 256 -32.77 15.34 -4.07
C ASP A 256 -33.79 16.49 -3.94
N TYR A 257 -33.32 17.64 -3.44
CA TYR A 257 -34.09 18.85 -3.14
C TYR A 257 -35.37 18.57 -2.33
N GLY A 258 -35.35 17.54 -1.47
CA GLY A 258 -36.51 17.15 -0.67
C GLY A 258 -37.58 16.38 -1.44
N TYR A 259 -37.23 15.75 -2.57
CA TYR A 259 -38.13 14.91 -3.36
C TYR A 259 -38.75 13.78 -2.51
N THR A 260 -40.08 13.67 -2.52
CA THR A 260 -40.81 12.61 -1.80
C THR A 260 -41.50 11.66 -2.81
N PRO A 261 -41.15 10.36 -2.86
CA PRO A 261 -41.78 9.42 -3.78
C PRO A 261 -43.26 9.17 -3.43
N SER A 262 -44.06 8.76 -4.42
CA SER A 262 -45.53 8.72 -4.34
C SER A 262 -46.08 7.77 -3.28
N ASN A 263 -45.32 6.72 -2.94
CA ASN A 263 -45.63 5.78 -1.86
C ASN A 263 -45.56 6.40 -0.47
N ASN A 264 -44.91 7.55 -0.32
CA ASN A 264 -44.71 8.26 0.94
C ASN A 264 -45.57 9.54 1.02
N ILE A 265 -46.45 9.80 0.05
CA ILE A 265 -47.44 10.89 0.12
C ILE A 265 -48.68 10.35 0.86
N PRO A 266 -49.03 10.87 2.05
CA PRO A 266 -50.18 10.38 2.80
C PRO A 266 -51.50 10.59 2.03
N GLN A 267 -52.50 9.73 2.28
CA GLN A 267 -53.80 9.86 1.62
C GLN A 267 -54.57 11.08 2.14
N TYR A 268 -54.73 12.09 1.29
CA TYR A 268 -55.43 13.34 1.59
C TYR A 268 -56.55 13.64 0.58
N THR A 269 -57.39 14.63 0.90
CA THR A 269 -58.39 15.19 -0.02
C THR A 269 -57.73 15.66 -1.33
N THR A 270 -58.46 15.62 -2.44
CA THR A 270 -57.96 15.88 -3.81
C THR A 270 -57.21 17.21 -3.97
N SER A 271 -57.53 18.23 -3.16
CA SER A 271 -56.84 19.53 -3.19
C SER A 271 -55.45 19.50 -2.53
N GLN A 272 -55.29 18.76 -1.43
CA GLN A 272 -54.02 18.66 -0.69
C GLN A 272 -53.01 17.81 -1.48
N LEU A 273 -53.50 16.75 -2.13
CA LEU A 273 -52.72 15.89 -3.00
C LEU A 273 -52.08 16.67 -4.16
N LYS A 274 -52.85 17.59 -4.78
CA LYS A 274 -52.34 18.41 -5.89
C LYS A 274 -51.18 19.32 -5.44
N THR A 275 -51.32 19.97 -4.29
CA THR A 275 -50.28 20.83 -3.73
C THR A 275 -49.03 20.02 -3.35
N ASP A 276 -49.20 18.87 -2.69
CA ASP A 276 -48.09 18.02 -2.28
C ASP A 276 -47.31 17.44 -3.49
N VAL A 277 -48.00 17.04 -4.56
CA VAL A 277 -47.33 16.58 -5.79
C VAL A 277 -46.52 17.72 -6.42
N ILE A 278 -47.04 18.94 -6.44
CA ILE A 278 -46.31 20.09 -6.98
C ILE A 278 -45.09 20.41 -6.12
N GLU A 279 -45.26 20.55 -4.82
CA GLU A 279 -44.21 21.03 -3.92
C GLU A 279 -43.16 19.98 -3.58
N LYS A 280 -43.55 18.71 -3.43
CA LYS A 280 -42.66 17.64 -2.96
C LYS A 280 -42.17 16.72 -4.07
N GLN A 281 -42.67 16.85 -5.30
CA GLN A 281 -42.23 16.03 -6.43
C GLN A 281 -41.80 16.88 -7.63
N ILE A 282 -42.71 17.70 -8.16
CA ILE A 282 -42.46 18.45 -9.40
C ILE A 282 -41.39 19.53 -9.20
N ASN A 283 -41.51 20.36 -8.16
CA ASN A 283 -40.54 21.44 -7.89
C ASN A 283 -39.11 20.92 -7.64
N PRO A 284 -38.90 19.87 -6.81
CA PRO A 284 -37.60 19.24 -6.67
C PRO A 284 -37.05 18.72 -8.00
N MET A 285 -37.87 18.05 -8.82
CA MET A 285 -37.44 17.56 -10.15
C MET A 285 -37.00 18.69 -11.09
N ILE A 286 -37.68 19.84 -11.05
CA ILE A 286 -37.29 21.02 -11.83
C ILE A 286 -35.94 21.57 -11.37
N GLN A 287 -35.71 21.63 -10.05
CA GLN A 287 -34.43 22.09 -9.48
C GLN A 287 -33.30 21.14 -9.88
N ILE A 288 -33.49 19.84 -9.68
CA ILE A 288 -32.56 18.79 -10.13
C ILE A 288 -32.16 19.00 -11.60
N SER A 289 -33.15 19.15 -12.49
CA SER A 289 -32.91 19.36 -13.92
C SER A 289 -32.12 20.64 -14.22
N THR A 290 -32.38 21.70 -13.46
CA THR A 290 -31.71 23.00 -13.62
C THR A 290 -30.25 22.91 -13.21
N ASP A 291 -29.96 22.22 -12.11
CA ASP A 291 -28.60 22.05 -11.61
C ASP A 291 -27.77 21.10 -12.48
N TYR A 292 -28.39 20.08 -13.06
CA TYR A 292 -27.76 19.28 -14.10
C TYR A 292 -27.37 20.11 -15.32
N SER A 293 -28.29 20.95 -15.81
CA SER A 293 -28.04 21.82 -16.96
C SER A 293 -26.89 22.81 -16.66
N THR A 294 -26.87 23.37 -15.45
CA THR A 294 -25.81 24.27 -14.99
C THR A 294 -24.47 23.55 -14.86
N SER A 295 -24.47 22.34 -14.32
CA SER A 295 -23.27 21.52 -14.17
C SER A 295 -22.69 21.12 -15.52
N LEU A 296 -23.54 20.75 -16.48
CA LEU A 296 -23.12 20.45 -17.85
C LEU A 296 -22.48 21.68 -18.52
N LEU A 297 -23.11 22.85 -18.39
CA LEU A 297 -22.56 24.11 -18.91
C LEU A 297 -21.19 24.44 -18.31
N ASN A 298 -21.00 24.19 -17.00
CA ASN A 298 -19.72 24.40 -16.33
C ASN A 298 -18.65 23.44 -16.85
N VAL A 299 -19.00 22.19 -17.13
CA VAL A 299 -18.10 21.21 -17.74
C VAL A 299 -17.70 21.66 -19.14
N ASP A 300 -18.65 22.05 -19.98
CA ASP A 300 -18.37 22.53 -21.34
C ASP A 300 -17.50 23.80 -21.35
N THR A 301 -17.75 24.72 -20.42
CA THR A 301 -16.95 25.93 -20.24
C THR A 301 -15.52 25.58 -19.85
N LYS A 302 -15.33 24.66 -18.88
CA LYS A 302 -14.00 24.21 -18.46
C LYS A 302 -13.28 23.45 -19.56
N TYR A 303 -13.97 22.56 -20.28
CA TYR A 303 -13.43 21.83 -21.42
C TYR A 303 -12.90 22.80 -22.49
N THR A 304 -13.71 23.80 -22.85
CA THR A 304 -13.32 24.84 -23.80
C THR A 304 -12.12 25.65 -23.29
N SER A 305 -12.12 26.03 -22.01
CA SER A 305 -11.00 26.76 -21.40
C SER A 305 -9.70 25.95 -21.40
N ILE A 306 -9.77 24.65 -21.12
CA ILE A 306 -8.61 23.75 -21.18
C ILE A 306 -8.13 23.63 -22.62
N GLY A 307 -9.03 23.43 -23.58
CA GLY A 307 -8.68 23.40 -25.01
C GLY A 307 -7.98 24.67 -25.47
N ASN A 308 -8.48 25.84 -25.06
CA ASN A 308 -7.84 27.13 -25.34
C ASN A 308 -6.45 27.23 -24.66
N GLY A 309 -6.32 26.80 -23.41
CA GLY A 309 -5.04 26.78 -22.70
C GLY A 309 -4.02 25.81 -23.32
N ILE A 310 -4.48 24.68 -23.87
CA ILE A 310 -3.63 23.77 -24.63
C ILE A 310 -3.20 24.42 -25.93
N ASN A 311 -4.12 25.05 -26.67
CA ASN A 311 -3.84 25.70 -27.95
C ASN A 311 -2.79 26.83 -27.84
N THR A 312 -2.70 27.53 -26.71
CA THR A 312 -1.63 28.52 -26.47
C THR A 312 -0.27 27.87 -26.22
N ILE A 313 -0.25 26.64 -25.70
CA ILE A 313 0.98 25.87 -25.46
C ILE A 313 1.44 25.20 -26.75
N THR A 314 0.56 24.49 -27.44
CA THR A 314 0.86 23.75 -28.68
C THR A 314 -0.39 23.66 -29.54
N ASN A 315 -0.23 23.75 -30.86
CA ASN A 315 -1.33 23.62 -31.79
C ASN A 315 -0.88 23.11 -33.16
N THR A 316 -1.83 22.72 -34.00
CA THR A 316 -1.57 22.20 -35.35
C THR A 316 -0.89 23.21 -36.27
N ASN A 317 -1.11 24.50 -36.04
CA ASN A 317 -0.48 25.58 -36.81
C ASN A 317 0.95 25.90 -36.31
N LYS A 318 1.44 25.18 -35.29
CA LYS A 318 2.77 25.35 -34.68
C LYS A 318 3.06 26.77 -34.17
N THR A 319 2.03 27.48 -33.74
CA THR A 319 2.16 28.85 -33.20
C THR A 319 2.17 28.90 -31.67
N GLY A 320 2.01 27.75 -31.00
CA GLY A 320 2.03 27.67 -29.55
C GLY A 320 3.42 27.93 -28.99
N ILE A 321 3.50 28.29 -27.70
CA ILE A 321 4.79 28.59 -27.03
C ILE A 321 5.77 27.42 -27.16
N ARG A 322 5.31 26.19 -26.93
CA ARG A 322 6.13 24.98 -27.09
C ARG A 322 6.64 24.85 -28.52
N ASP A 323 5.77 25.05 -29.50
CA ASP A 323 6.10 24.88 -30.91
C ASP A 323 7.15 25.90 -31.37
N ILE A 324 7.04 27.15 -30.90
CA ILE A 324 8.02 28.22 -31.13
C ILE A 324 9.35 27.87 -30.48
N MET A 325 9.35 27.44 -29.22
CA MET A 325 10.58 27.10 -28.51
C MET A 325 11.28 25.88 -29.13
N MET A 326 10.54 24.85 -29.54
CA MET A 326 11.07 23.65 -30.20
C MET A 326 11.75 23.95 -31.54
N ASN A 327 11.34 24.99 -32.25
CA ASN A 327 11.94 25.40 -33.51
C ASN A 327 13.11 26.39 -33.34
N ASN A 328 13.42 26.81 -32.11
CA ASN A 328 14.48 27.77 -31.84
C ASN A 328 15.78 27.06 -31.43
N PRO A 329 16.90 27.26 -32.15
CA PRO A 329 18.16 26.54 -31.91
C PRO A 329 18.84 26.86 -30.57
N MET A 330 18.37 27.86 -29.81
CA MET A 330 18.91 28.17 -28.47
C MET A 330 18.36 27.25 -27.36
N TYR A 331 17.34 26.44 -27.62
CA TYR A 331 16.73 25.56 -26.62
C TYR A 331 16.96 24.09 -26.97
N ASP A 332 17.52 23.32 -26.03
CA ASP A 332 17.75 21.89 -26.15
C ASP A 332 16.66 21.09 -25.42
N PHE A 333 15.95 20.24 -26.15
CA PHE A 333 14.88 19.37 -25.63
C PHE A 333 15.24 17.88 -25.65
N SER A 334 16.50 17.52 -25.94
CA SER A 334 16.98 16.14 -26.07
C SER A 334 16.89 15.30 -24.78
N GLY A 335 16.79 15.96 -23.61
CA GLY A 335 16.59 15.34 -22.30
C GLY A 335 15.11 15.17 -21.89
N ASN A 336 14.15 15.59 -22.72
CA ASN A 336 12.73 15.50 -22.38
C ASN A 336 12.17 14.10 -22.71
N VAL A 337 11.90 13.32 -21.66
CA VAL A 337 11.33 11.96 -21.72
C VAL A 337 9.97 11.88 -22.43
N LEU A 338 9.26 12.99 -22.59
CA LEU A 338 7.94 13.04 -23.25
C LEU A 338 8.02 13.33 -24.76
N ASN A 339 9.22 13.55 -25.32
CA ASN A 339 9.42 13.86 -26.74
C ASN A 339 10.29 12.78 -27.41
N SER A 340 9.79 11.54 -27.41
CA SER A 340 10.55 10.34 -27.83
C SER A 340 10.74 10.19 -29.34
N GLU A 341 9.96 10.88 -30.17
CA GLU A 341 9.91 10.61 -31.61
C GLU A 341 11.02 11.29 -32.44
N ASN A 342 11.74 12.28 -31.87
CA ASN A 342 12.81 13.00 -32.58
C ASN A 342 14.07 13.14 -31.71
N LYS A 343 14.49 12.05 -31.06
CA LYS A 343 15.81 12.02 -30.42
C LYS A 343 16.87 11.94 -31.51
N SER A 344 17.45 13.07 -31.92
CA SER A 344 18.62 13.06 -32.80
C SER A 344 19.76 12.36 -32.06
N LYS A 345 20.28 11.25 -32.61
CA LYS A 345 21.35 10.46 -31.97
C LYS A 345 22.54 11.39 -31.66
N VAL A 346 22.93 11.47 -30.40
CA VAL A 346 24.09 12.26 -29.95
C VAL A 346 25.35 11.42 -30.18
N VAL A 347 26.51 12.05 -30.38
CA VAL A 347 27.81 11.35 -30.58
C VAL A 347 28.08 10.31 -29.49
N VAL A 348 27.68 10.59 -28.25
CA VAL A 348 27.82 9.66 -27.12
C VAL A 348 26.95 8.40 -27.28
N ASP A 349 25.72 8.54 -27.79
CA ASP A 349 24.83 7.39 -28.02
C ASP A 349 25.42 6.47 -29.12
N ALA A 350 26.02 7.04 -30.16
CA ALA A 350 26.72 6.28 -31.21
C ALA A 350 27.98 5.56 -30.68
N GLN A 351 28.74 6.22 -29.79
CA GLN A 351 29.90 5.60 -29.14
C GLN A 351 29.51 4.42 -28.23
N ILE A 352 28.39 4.52 -27.51
CA ILE A 352 27.87 3.42 -26.69
C ILE A 352 27.46 2.24 -27.59
N GLU A 353 26.76 2.51 -28.69
CA GLU A 353 26.31 1.49 -29.65
C GLU A 353 27.51 0.75 -30.29
N ASP A 354 28.58 1.48 -30.64
CA ASP A 354 29.84 0.90 -31.13
C ASP A 354 30.54 0.04 -30.05
N ILE A 355 30.58 0.52 -28.80
CA ILE A 355 31.15 -0.23 -27.67
C ILE A 355 30.37 -1.53 -27.43
N ASP A 356 29.04 -1.48 -27.44
CA ASP A 356 28.19 -2.66 -27.25
C ASP A 356 28.38 -3.68 -28.38
N SER A 357 28.50 -3.20 -29.62
CA SER A 357 28.83 -4.07 -30.77
C SER A 357 30.22 -4.69 -30.63
N MET A 358 31.20 -3.96 -30.12
CA MET A 358 32.56 -4.47 -29.88
C MET A 358 32.57 -5.53 -28.77
N VAL A 359 31.86 -5.30 -27.67
CA VAL A 359 31.73 -6.26 -26.56
C VAL A 359 31.04 -7.54 -27.02
N SER A 360 30.00 -7.44 -27.84
CA SER A 360 29.30 -8.60 -28.41
C SER A 360 30.22 -9.46 -29.29
N ASN A 361 31.01 -8.82 -30.17
CA ASN A 361 31.99 -9.53 -31.01
C ASN A 361 33.08 -10.21 -30.17
N ILE A 362 33.59 -9.53 -29.15
CA ILE A 362 34.60 -10.10 -28.23
C ILE A 362 34.06 -11.33 -27.52
N ASN A 363 32.83 -11.26 -26.98
CA ASN A 363 32.20 -12.41 -26.33
C ASN A 363 32.01 -13.58 -27.28
N THR A 364 31.65 -13.31 -28.54
CA THR A 364 31.49 -14.35 -29.57
C THR A 364 32.83 -15.04 -29.88
N VAL A 365 33.93 -14.29 -29.97
CA VAL A 365 35.28 -14.85 -30.18
C VAL A 365 35.73 -15.71 -28.99
N TYR A 366 35.48 -15.27 -27.74
CA TYR A 366 35.81 -16.07 -26.56
C TYR A 366 35.04 -17.40 -26.51
N VAL A 367 33.75 -17.39 -26.86
CA VAL A 367 32.91 -18.60 -26.93
C VAL A 367 33.41 -19.56 -28.02
N LEU A 368 33.72 -19.05 -29.22
CA LEU A 368 34.29 -19.87 -30.31
C LEU A 368 35.65 -20.47 -29.94
N GLY A 369 36.53 -19.68 -29.32
CA GLY A 369 37.85 -20.15 -28.87
C GLY A 369 37.76 -21.26 -27.82
N SER A 370 36.84 -21.13 -26.86
CA SER A 370 36.63 -22.16 -25.84
C SER A 370 35.99 -23.44 -26.39
N ILE A 371 35.05 -23.35 -27.33
CA ILE A 371 34.51 -24.52 -28.04
C ILE A 371 35.61 -25.25 -28.84
N THR A 372 36.48 -24.50 -29.52
CA THR A 372 37.57 -25.06 -30.33
C THR A 372 38.61 -25.78 -29.46
N LEU A 373 38.96 -25.20 -28.30
CA LEU A 373 39.84 -25.83 -27.32
C LEU A 373 39.26 -27.14 -26.77
N VAL A 374 37.98 -27.15 -26.41
CA VAL A 374 37.30 -28.35 -25.88
C VAL A 374 37.23 -29.44 -26.93
N THR A 375 36.92 -29.11 -28.18
CA THR A 375 36.87 -30.10 -29.28
C THR A 375 38.23 -30.70 -29.59
N LEU A 376 39.31 -29.89 -29.62
CA LEU A 376 40.68 -30.39 -29.75
C LEU A 376 41.08 -31.33 -28.60
N LEU A 377 40.68 -31.01 -27.36
CA LEU A 377 40.95 -31.84 -26.18
C LEU A 377 40.23 -33.19 -26.27
N ILE A 378 38.96 -33.19 -26.67
CA ILE A 378 38.17 -34.41 -26.88
C ILE A 378 38.79 -35.27 -27.99
N PHE A 379 39.17 -34.65 -29.12
CA PHE A 379 39.79 -35.35 -30.24
C PHE A 379 41.14 -35.97 -29.86
N SER A 380 41.95 -35.26 -29.06
CA SER A 380 43.23 -35.75 -28.54
C SER A 380 43.05 -36.95 -27.61
N VAL A 381 42.02 -36.94 -26.76
CA VAL A 381 41.69 -38.07 -25.87
C VAL A 381 41.19 -39.28 -26.65
N ILE A 382 40.44 -39.08 -27.74
CA ILE A 382 39.97 -40.16 -28.61
C ILE A 382 41.14 -40.83 -29.33
N ILE A 383 42.06 -40.06 -29.92
CA ILE A 383 43.25 -40.60 -30.60
C ILE A 383 44.18 -41.30 -29.60
N GLY A 384 44.32 -40.80 -28.37
CA GLY A 384 45.15 -41.45 -27.35
C GLY A 384 44.56 -42.75 -26.77
N LYS A 385 43.34 -43.13 -27.18
CA LYS A 385 42.65 -44.36 -26.73
C LYS A 385 42.64 -45.48 -27.79
N GLU A 386 43.00 -45.19 -29.03
CA GLU A 386 43.37 -46.19 -30.06
C GLU A 386 44.86 -46.54 -29.92
#